data_AF-A0A9R0ZKV3-F1
#
_entry.id   AF-A0A9R0ZKV3-F1
#
_cell.length_a   1.000
_cell.length_b   1.000
_cell.length_c   1.000
_cell.angle_alpha   90.00
_cell.angle_beta   90.00
_cell.angle_gamma   90.00
#
_symmetry.space_group_name_H-M   'P 1'
#
loop_
_entity.id
_entity.type
_entity.pdbx_description
1 polymer ?
#
loop_
_entity_poly.entity_id
_entity_poly.type
_entity_poly.pdbx_seq_one_letter_code
_entity_poly.pdbx_strand_id
1 'polypeptide(L)'
;MFSKKAAGKVPVLSVIDDGRGMAYPEMMRMISFGHKRPNEHCNEQIGRFGIGFKTGAMKLGKDAIVLTQTSTSRSVSFLSQSFNENKDNLEIPVVTYRKEGQYMEVDLSVQSEATAEYNLNAIKEFSPFNEYFIGEKLGLFGEEGTGTQIYIWNLDRWGKDYTLDWNSGRTDENPTDKGHGDILIRSKRVRSRPGQTSKQVPLDYSLHSYLEVIFRNPRMKITVQGSKVKARPLDKSLNTTSVISGDIAGRTIELTIGMSKVEWERTNCGVFLYWRGRLIESYKRVGGQMHNADTGRGVIGVADITEVVDDEDGNSWVLNSKQGFQDCEMYAELEEWLGSSMDEYWETNFDNVELGKAAGRCKPDHEWVQCYGCRKWRVLTAGFDTESLPDQWFCLMPPFNGKCTIPEQQMGHGTITIGEKRSGNVGRNRTQREATAKVDTNKIGNNEFSQDEDVKNVKLIPTIVNKRKNTSNGTNSIEGQQSFLLGTVPGVLQQLDHDRSA
;
A
#
# COMPACT_ATOMS: atom_id res chain seq x y z
N MET A 1 -24.75 -3.67 -7.84
CA MET A 1 -25.88 -3.96 -6.92
C MET A 1 -27.08 -3.12 -7.27
N PHE A 2 -28.33 -3.60 -7.16
CA PHE A 2 -29.50 -2.74 -7.39
C PHE A 2 -29.74 -1.81 -6.18
N SER A 3 -29.91 -0.52 -6.41
CA SER A 3 -30.28 0.47 -5.38
C SER A 3 -31.70 0.98 -5.64
N LYS A 4 -32.56 0.89 -4.63
CA LYS A 4 -33.95 1.39 -4.70
C LYS A 4 -33.98 2.90 -4.95
N LYS A 5 -33.14 3.67 -4.25
CA LYS A 5 -33.07 5.13 -4.35
C LYS A 5 -32.55 5.61 -5.71
N ALA A 6 -31.63 4.85 -6.33
CA ALA A 6 -31.08 5.18 -7.64
C ALA A 6 -31.85 4.54 -8.83
N ALA A 7 -32.92 3.79 -8.54
CA ALA A 7 -33.73 3.06 -9.53
C ALA A 7 -32.89 2.26 -10.55
N GLY A 8 -31.79 1.64 -10.11
CA GLY A 8 -30.84 1.00 -11.02
C GLY A 8 -29.67 0.30 -10.34
N LYS A 9 -28.80 -0.31 -11.15
CA LYS A 9 -27.56 -0.95 -10.67
C LYS A 9 -26.50 0.11 -10.36
N VAL A 10 -26.03 0.13 -9.12
CA VAL A 10 -24.94 0.96 -8.61
C VAL A 10 -23.70 0.08 -8.40
N PRO A 11 -22.50 0.50 -8.84
CA PRO A 11 -21.26 -0.20 -8.51
C PRO A 11 -20.96 -0.07 -7.02
N VAL A 12 -20.43 -1.15 -6.45
CA VAL A 12 -20.05 -1.23 -5.05
C VAL A 12 -18.63 -1.76 -5.00
N LEU A 13 -17.75 -1.05 -4.30
CA LEU A 13 -16.42 -1.54 -3.98
C LEU A 13 -16.51 -2.33 -2.67
N SER A 14 -16.00 -3.56 -2.68
CA SER A 14 -15.96 -4.41 -1.49
C SER A 14 -14.51 -4.70 -1.09
N VAL A 15 -14.24 -4.62 0.20
CA VAL A 15 -12.97 -5.01 0.82
C VAL A 15 -13.31 -6.01 1.92
N ILE A 16 -12.79 -7.23 1.79
CA ILE A 16 -13.17 -8.36 2.64
C ILE A 16 -11.89 -9.01 3.17
N ASP A 17 -11.83 -9.22 4.47
CA ASP A 17 -10.77 -9.96 5.14
C ASP A 17 -11.33 -11.06 6.05
N ASP A 18 -10.50 -12.09 6.25
CA ASP A 18 -10.67 -13.21 7.17
C ASP A 18 -9.88 -13.01 8.47
N GLY A 19 -9.68 -11.74 8.86
CA GLY A 19 -8.98 -11.38 10.09
C GLY A 19 -9.79 -11.66 11.34
N ARG A 20 -9.39 -11.09 12.48
CA ARG A 20 -10.01 -11.35 13.79
C ARG A 20 -11.40 -10.71 14.00
N GLY A 21 -11.79 -9.80 13.11
CA GLY A 21 -12.95 -8.92 13.30
C GLY A 21 -12.75 -7.85 14.38
N MET A 22 -13.83 -7.19 14.78
CA MET A 22 -13.84 -6.14 15.79
C MET A 22 -15.01 -6.32 16.76
N ALA A 23 -14.73 -6.22 18.06
CA ALA A 23 -15.78 -6.09 19.08
C ALA A 23 -16.36 -4.66 19.10
N TYR A 24 -17.49 -4.45 19.77
CA TYR A 24 -18.14 -3.12 19.83
C TYR A 24 -17.20 -1.97 20.25
N PRO A 25 -16.35 -2.09 21.31
CA PRO A 25 -15.45 -1.01 21.67
C PRO A 25 -14.38 -0.70 20.62
N GLU A 26 -14.00 -1.69 19.81
CA GLU A 26 -13.04 -1.52 18.71
C GLU A 26 -13.71 -0.88 17.49
N MET A 27 -14.95 -1.30 17.18
CA MET A 27 -15.78 -0.68 16.14
C MET A 27 -16.01 0.80 16.45
N MET A 28 -16.42 1.14 17.67
CA MET A 28 -16.62 2.53 18.10
C MET A 28 -15.33 3.33 17.94
N ARG A 29 -14.17 2.79 18.32
CA ARG A 29 -12.86 3.43 18.08
C ARG A 29 -12.55 3.64 16.59
N MET A 30 -12.91 2.70 15.73
CA MET A 30 -12.69 2.81 14.28
C MET A 30 -13.48 3.96 13.67
N ILE A 31 -14.72 4.18 14.11
CA ILE A 31 -15.61 5.21 13.57
C ILE A 31 -15.46 6.57 14.24
N SER A 32 -15.05 6.62 15.51
CA SER A 32 -14.80 7.88 16.21
C SER A 32 -13.52 8.55 15.71
N PHE A 33 -13.48 9.88 15.73
CA PHE A 33 -12.29 10.65 15.37
C PHE A 33 -11.33 10.79 16.56
N GLY A 34 -10.02 10.72 16.32
CA GLY A 34 -9.00 11.09 17.32
C GLY A 34 -8.62 10.02 18.36
N HIS A 35 -9.25 8.85 18.40
CA HIS A 35 -8.84 7.79 19.32
C HIS A 35 -7.64 7.00 18.78
N LYS A 36 -6.44 7.43 19.14
CA LYS A 36 -5.26 6.55 19.11
C LYS A 36 -5.45 5.45 20.16
N ARG A 37 -4.95 4.23 19.90
CA ARG A 37 -4.81 3.24 20.98
C ARG A 37 -3.90 3.87 22.05
N PRO A 38 -4.27 3.85 23.34
CA PRO A 38 -3.37 4.26 24.41
C PRO A 38 -2.13 3.37 24.37
N ASN A 39 -0.96 3.98 24.15
CA ASN A 39 0.39 3.56 24.55
C ASN A 39 0.87 2.10 24.36
N GLU A 40 0.22 1.27 23.54
CA GLU A 40 0.87 0.07 23.01
C GLU A 40 1.47 0.40 21.64
N HIS A 41 2.71 0.90 21.65
CA HIS A 41 3.53 0.99 20.45
C HIS A 41 3.89 -0.43 19.97
N CYS A 42 2.95 -1.08 19.28
CA CYS A 42 3.32 -2.21 18.43
C CYS A 42 4.09 -1.66 17.23
N ASN A 43 5.43 -1.80 17.27
CA ASN A 43 6.31 -1.47 16.14
C ASN A 43 5.94 -2.23 14.86
N GLU A 44 5.19 -3.32 14.99
CA GLU A 44 4.74 -4.18 13.89
C GLU A 44 3.43 -3.72 13.20
N GLN A 45 2.73 -2.70 13.72
CA GLN A 45 1.47 -2.22 13.14
C GLN A 45 1.64 -0.96 12.27
N ILE A 46 1.04 -1.00 11.08
CA ILE A 46 1.00 0.14 10.13
C ILE A 46 0.00 1.22 10.57
N GLY A 47 -1.05 0.84 11.32
CA GLY A 47 -2.12 1.74 11.76
C GLY A 47 -1.73 2.57 12.98
N ARG A 48 -1.55 3.88 12.79
CA ARG A 48 -1.16 4.81 13.88
C ARG A 48 -2.17 5.95 14.12
N PHE A 49 -2.62 6.59 13.05
CA PHE A 49 -3.37 7.85 13.15
C PHE A 49 -4.85 7.70 13.50
N GLY A 50 -5.42 6.49 13.42
CA GLY A 50 -6.83 6.26 13.73
C GLY A 50 -7.83 6.87 12.72
N ILE A 51 -7.37 7.40 11.58
CA ILE A 51 -8.22 8.07 10.57
C ILE A 51 -8.32 7.35 9.22
N GLY A 52 -7.47 6.35 8.97
CA GLY A 52 -7.28 5.78 7.62
C GLY A 52 -8.53 5.18 6.98
N PHE A 53 -9.38 4.49 7.74
CA PHE A 53 -10.66 3.97 7.23
C PHE A 53 -11.58 5.12 6.78
N LYS A 54 -11.76 6.13 7.64
CA LYS A 54 -12.67 7.25 7.39
C LYS A 54 -12.24 8.07 6.17
N THR A 55 -10.95 8.45 6.12
CA THR A 55 -10.42 9.23 5.00
C THR A 55 -10.40 8.43 3.70
N GLY A 56 -10.03 7.15 3.75
CA GLY A 56 -10.02 6.27 2.58
C GLY A 56 -11.42 5.98 2.03
N ALA A 57 -12.36 5.59 2.89
CA ALA A 57 -13.72 5.26 2.48
C ALA A 57 -14.44 6.49 1.89
N MET A 58 -14.37 7.64 2.59
CA MET A 58 -14.98 8.89 2.13
C MET A 58 -14.28 9.51 0.92
N LYS A 59 -13.06 9.07 0.59
CA LYS A 59 -12.39 9.45 -0.66
C LYS A 59 -12.85 8.62 -1.87
N LEU A 60 -13.34 7.41 -1.64
CA LEU A 60 -13.76 6.48 -2.69
C LEU A 60 -15.24 6.62 -3.03
N GLY A 61 -16.08 6.86 -2.02
CA GLY A 61 -17.51 7.06 -2.20
C GLY A 61 -18.16 7.77 -1.03
N LYS A 62 -19.42 8.17 -1.21
CA LYS A 62 -20.17 8.95 -0.21
C LYS A 62 -20.66 8.12 0.97
N ASP A 63 -20.83 6.82 0.77
CA ASP A 63 -21.50 5.95 1.73
C ASP A 63 -20.76 4.62 1.85
N ALA A 64 -20.58 4.17 3.09
CA ALA A 64 -19.88 2.94 3.42
C ALA A 64 -20.57 2.20 4.57
N ILE A 65 -20.71 0.88 4.44
CA ILE A 65 -21.13 -0.01 5.53
C ILE A 65 -19.96 -0.91 5.92
N VAL A 66 -19.83 -1.18 7.21
CA VAL A 66 -18.86 -2.11 7.75
C VAL A 66 -19.61 -3.21 8.49
N LEU A 67 -19.39 -4.45 8.07
CA LEU A 67 -19.84 -5.65 8.74
C LEU A 67 -18.62 -6.31 9.36
N THR A 68 -18.68 -6.68 10.63
CA THR A 68 -17.57 -7.38 11.29
C THR A 68 -18.10 -8.48 12.18
N GLN A 69 -17.33 -9.56 12.27
CA GLN A 69 -17.64 -10.73 13.07
C GLN A 69 -16.40 -11.16 13.86
N THR A 70 -16.58 -11.28 15.17
CA THR A 70 -15.66 -11.98 16.07
C THR A 70 -16.26 -13.35 16.43
N SER A 71 -15.55 -14.14 17.24
CA SER A 71 -16.09 -15.42 17.73
C SER A 71 -17.32 -15.27 18.63
N THR A 72 -17.54 -14.07 19.21
CA THR A 72 -18.59 -13.84 20.22
C THR A 72 -19.58 -12.73 19.85
N SER A 73 -19.29 -11.91 18.83
CA SER A 73 -20.12 -10.75 18.48
C SER A 73 -20.14 -10.46 16.98
N ARG A 74 -21.21 -9.82 16.52
CA ARG A 74 -21.31 -9.22 15.18
C ARG A 74 -21.67 -7.76 15.32
N SER A 75 -21.05 -6.90 14.53
CA SER A 75 -21.41 -5.47 14.50
C SER A 75 -21.56 -4.98 13.07
N VAL A 76 -22.55 -4.11 12.89
CA VAL A 76 -22.82 -3.39 11.66
C VAL A 76 -22.67 -1.91 11.96
N SER A 77 -21.88 -1.21 11.16
CA SER A 77 -21.71 0.24 11.25
C SER A 77 -21.94 0.88 9.90
N PHE A 78 -22.56 2.06 9.90
CA PHE A 78 -22.89 2.77 8.66
C PHE A 78 -22.38 4.21 8.66
N LEU A 79 -21.37 4.48 7.84
CA LEU A 79 -20.78 5.80 7.64
C LEU A 79 -21.30 6.37 6.31
N SER A 80 -22.24 7.31 6.39
CA SER A 80 -22.96 7.82 5.22
C SER A 80 -23.07 9.33 5.22
N GLN A 81 -22.61 9.96 4.15
CA GLN A 81 -22.88 11.37 3.89
C GLN A 81 -24.35 11.57 3.53
N SER A 82 -24.95 10.62 2.80
CA SER A 82 -26.36 10.69 2.39
C SER A 82 -27.34 10.67 3.57
N PHE A 83 -27.03 9.93 4.63
CA PHE A 83 -27.83 9.89 5.87
C PHE A 83 -27.68 11.16 6.71
N ASN A 84 -26.52 11.82 6.62
CA ASN A 84 -26.18 12.99 7.42
C ASN A 84 -26.36 14.33 6.68
N GLU A 85 -26.87 14.33 5.46
CA GLU A 85 -26.95 15.53 4.60
C GLU A 85 -27.73 16.69 5.22
N ASN A 86 -28.76 16.39 6.01
CA ASN A 86 -29.62 17.38 6.67
C ASN A 86 -29.42 17.43 8.20
N LYS A 87 -28.28 16.95 8.70
CA LYS A 87 -27.98 16.89 10.14
C LYS A 87 -26.82 17.82 10.47
N ASP A 88 -26.99 18.60 11.54
CA ASP A 88 -25.91 19.46 12.05
C ASP A 88 -24.78 18.64 12.71
N ASN A 89 -25.14 17.49 13.29
CA ASN A 89 -24.21 16.57 13.94
C ASN A 89 -24.03 15.29 13.13
N LEU A 90 -22.79 14.80 13.07
CA LEU A 90 -22.48 13.53 12.43
C LEU A 90 -23.01 12.37 13.29
N GLU A 91 -23.96 11.63 12.74
CA GLU A 91 -24.47 10.39 13.32
C GLU A 91 -23.98 9.18 12.52
N ILE A 92 -23.52 8.17 13.24
CA ILE A 92 -23.04 6.91 12.66
C ILE A 92 -23.86 5.78 13.27
N PRO A 93 -24.88 5.25 12.57
CA PRO A 93 -25.66 4.13 13.05
C PRO A 93 -24.76 2.91 13.27
N VAL A 94 -24.85 2.32 14.47
CA VAL A 94 -24.17 1.08 14.84
C VAL A 94 -25.17 0.14 15.47
N VAL A 95 -25.15 -1.12 15.04
CA VAL A 95 -25.96 -2.19 15.63
C VAL A 95 -25.02 -3.34 15.96
N THR A 96 -25.01 -3.76 17.22
CA THR A 96 -24.22 -4.91 17.68
C THR A 96 -25.11 -6.03 18.18
N TYR A 97 -24.69 -7.24 17.84
CA TYR A 97 -25.28 -8.48 18.26
C TYR A 97 -24.25 -9.30 19.04
N ARG A 98 -24.70 -10.00 20.08
CA ARG A 98 -23.91 -10.94 20.88
C ARG A 98 -24.37 -12.36 20.58
N LYS A 99 -23.43 -13.30 20.58
CA LYS A 99 -23.73 -14.72 20.44
C LYS A 99 -24.26 -15.26 21.77
N GLU A 100 -25.49 -15.76 21.78
CA GLU A 100 -26.11 -16.46 22.90
C GLU A 100 -26.48 -17.88 22.46
N GLY A 101 -25.66 -18.85 22.88
CA GLY A 101 -25.76 -20.22 22.40
C GLY A 101 -25.52 -20.32 20.89
N GLN A 102 -26.55 -20.72 20.15
CA GLN A 102 -26.52 -20.87 18.68
C GLN A 102 -27.06 -19.64 17.94
N TYR A 103 -27.65 -18.67 18.63
CA TYR A 103 -28.32 -17.52 18.03
C TYR A 103 -27.57 -16.21 18.30
N MET A 104 -27.89 -15.20 17.51
CA MET A 104 -27.36 -13.85 17.68
C MET A 104 -28.48 -12.94 18.15
N GLU A 105 -28.32 -12.33 19.33
CA GLU A 105 -29.28 -11.38 19.88
C GLU A 105 -28.69 -9.97 19.92
N VAL A 106 -29.55 -8.95 19.91
CA VAL A 106 -29.12 -7.56 20.05
C VAL A 106 -28.41 -7.41 21.40
N ASP A 107 -27.19 -6.84 21.40
CA ASP A 107 -26.41 -6.70 22.62
C ASP A 107 -26.95 -5.54 23.48
N LEU A 108 -27.89 -5.87 24.39
CA LEU A 108 -28.53 -4.91 25.28
C LEU A 108 -27.56 -4.26 26.30
N SER A 109 -26.35 -4.80 26.45
CA SER A 109 -25.33 -4.20 27.34
C SER A 109 -24.65 -2.98 26.73
N VAL A 110 -24.73 -2.79 25.40
CA VAL A 110 -24.10 -1.66 24.70
C VAL A 110 -25.10 -0.72 24.03
N GLN A 111 -26.33 -1.17 23.78
CA GLN A 111 -27.37 -0.38 23.13
C GLN A 111 -28.77 -0.78 23.61
N SER A 112 -29.71 0.18 23.66
CA SER A 112 -31.12 -0.15 23.91
C SER A 112 -31.79 -0.73 22.67
N GLU A 113 -32.87 -1.48 22.85
CA GLU A 113 -33.66 -2.04 21.75
C GLU A 113 -34.19 -0.93 20.81
N ALA A 114 -34.70 0.16 21.37
CA ALA A 114 -35.17 1.32 20.60
C ALA A 114 -34.05 1.99 19.78
N THR A 115 -32.84 2.09 20.34
CA THR A 115 -31.67 2.63 19.62
C THR A 115 -31.23 1.69 18.51
N ALA A 116 -31.24 0.38 18.77
CA ALA A 116 -30.93 -0.64 17.78
C ALA A 116 -31.90 -0.59 16.60
N GLU A 117 -33.20 -0.50 16.88
CA GLU A 117 -34.26 -0.40 15.89
C GLU A 117 -34.14 0.88 15.05
N TYR A 118 -33.92 2.03 15.69
CA TYR A 118 -33.67 3.29 14.99
C TYR A 118 -32.47 3.20 14.03
N ASN A 119 -31.33 2.68 14.52
CA ASN A 119 -30.12 2.53 13.72
C ASN A 119 -30.32 1.55 12.56
N LEU A 120 -31.02 0.45 12.80
CA LEU A 120 -31.32 -0.54 11.76
C LEU A 120 -32.25 0.01 10.69
N ASN A 121 -33.26 0.79 11.08
CA ASN A 121 -34.16 1.47 10.14
C ASN A 121 -33.40 2.49 9.28
N ALA A 122 -32.52 3.28 9.89
CA ALA A 122 -31.63 4.20 9.16
C ALA A 122 -30.75 3.46 8.13
N ILE A 123 -30.16 2.32 8.51
CA ILE A 123 -29.38 1.49 7.59
C ILE A 123 -30.27 0.97 6.45
N LYS A 124 -31.44 0.40 6.75
CA LYS A 124 -32.37 -0.15 5.75
C LYS A 124 -32.85 0.89 4.73
N GLU A 125 -33.06 2.13 5.17
CA GLU A 125 -33.56 3.21 4.32
C GLU A 125 -32.47 3.79 3.40
N PHE A 126 -31.28 4.04 3.95
CA PHE A 126 -30.21 4.77 3.25
C PHE A 126 -29.14 3.87 2.62
N SER A 127 -29.17 2.56 2.89
CA SER A 127 -28.29 1.58 2.30
C SER A 127 -28.95 0.85 1.12
N PRO A 128 -28.19 0.44 0.08
CA PRO A 128 -28.68 -0.51 -0.93
C PRO A 128 -28.91 -1.93 -0.36
N PHE A 129 -28.45 -2.20 0.87
CA PHE A 129 -28.54 -3.50 1.51
C PHE A 129 -29.83 -3.63 2.32
N ASN A 130 -30.63 -4.65 2.03
CA ASN A 130 -31.73 -5.05 2.91
C ASN A 130 -31.23 -6.02 3.99
N GLU A 131 -32.09 -6.32 4.96
CA GLU A 131 -31.79 -7.21 6.08
C GLU A 131 -31.33 -8.60 5.64
N TYR A 132 -31.97 -9.15 4.60
CA TYR A 132 -31.58 -10.42 4.00
C TYR A 132 -30.17 -10.37 3.41
N PHE A 133 -29.78 -9.28 2.75
CA PHE A 133 -28.43 -9.12 2.22
C PHE A 133 -27.41 -8.97 3.34
N ILE A 134 -27.71 -8.17 4.38
CA ILE A 134 -26.82 -8.02 5.54
C ILE A 134 -26.64 -9.38 6.21
N GLY A 135 -27.72 -10.14 6.41
CA GLY A 135 -27.69 -11.50 6.93
C GLY A 135 -26.89 -12.46 6.05
N GLU A 136 -27.10 -12.44 4.73
CA GLU A 136 -26.35 -13.25 3.75
C GLU A 136 -24.85 -12.95 3.83
N LYS A 137 -24.45 -11.68 3.89
CA LYS A 137 -23.04 -11.26 3.96
C LYS A 137 -22.39 -11.57 5.30
N LEU A 138 -23.14 -11.47 6.39
CA LEU A 138 -22.69 -11.98 7.69
C LEU A 138 -22.55 -13.51 7.66
N GLY A 139 -23.43 -14.21 6.93
CA GLY A 139 -23.34 -15.66 6.71
C GLY A 139 -22.08 -16.11 5.95
N LEU A 140 -21.47 -15.24 5.14
CA LEU A 140 -20.23 -15.55 4.41
C LEU A 140 -19.01 -15.76 5.32
N PHE A 141 -19.03 -15.25 6.55
CA PHE A 141 -17.99 -15.58 7.52
C PHE A 141 -18.08 -17.04 8.00
N GLY A 142 -19.24 -17.69 7.87
CA GLY A 142 -19.50 -18.99 8.48
C GLY A 142 -19.82 -18.89 9.98
N GLU A 143 -20.16 -20.03 10.60
CA GLU A 143 -20.55 -20.10 12.02
C GLU A 143 -19.41 -19.80 12.99
N GLU A 144 -18.17 -20.12 12.61
CA GLU A 144 -16.96 -19.92 13.41
C GLU A 144 -15.95 -18.96 12.81
N GLY A 145 -16.19 -18.47 11.58
CA GLY A 145 -15.23 -17.56 10.97
C GLY A 145 -15.27 -16.18 11.60
N THR A 146 -14.15 -15.47 11.47
CA THR A 146 -14.01 -14.09 11.90
C THR A 146 -13.59 -13.25 10.71
N GLY A 147 -13.83 -11.94 10.77
CA GLY A 147 -13.36 -11.05 9.72
C GLY A 147 -14.11 -9.73 9.66
N THR A 148 -13.79 -8.96 8.62
CA THR A 148 -14.45 -7.69 8.33
C THR A 148 -14.76 -7.58 6.84
N GLN A 149 -15.94 -7.05 6.53
CA GLN A 149 -16.40 -6.76 5.19
C GLN A 149 -16.81 -5.29 5.13
N ILE A 150 -16.18 -4.54 4.24
CA ILE A 150 -16.46 -3.13 4.01
C ILE A 150 -17.04 -3.01 2.61
N TYR A 151 -18.19 -2.34 2.49
CA TYR A 151 -18.78 -2.02 1.20
C TYR A 151 -18.93 -0.51 1.06
N ILE A 152 -18.44 0.02 -0.06
CA ILE A 152 -18.45 1.46 -0.38
C ILE A 152 -19.21 1.65 -1.70
N TRP A 153 -20.15 2.58 -1.73
CA TRP A 153 -20.93 2.90 -2.92
C TRP A 153 -21.10 4.41 -3.07
N ASN A 154 -21.88 4.81 -4.09
CA ASN A 154 -21.96 6.20 -4.53
C ASN A 154 -20.55 6.75 -4.80
N LEU A 155 -19.83 5.99 -5.63
CA LEU A 155 -18.42 6.22 -5.96
C LEU A 155 -18.24 7.49 -6.81
N ASP A 156 -17.05 8.08 -6.71
CA ASP A 156 -16.67 9.28 -7.46
C ASP A 156 -16.85 9.09 -8.98
N ARG A 157 -17.51 10.05 -9.62
CA ARG A 157 -17.79 10.06 -11.06
C ARG A 157 -16.74 10.85 -11.85
N TRP A 158 -16.49 10.41 -13.08
CA TRP A 158 -15.68 11.08 -14.08
C TRP A 158 -16.52 11.28 -15.34
N GLY A 159 -17.18 12.44 -15.43
CA GLY A 159 -18.16 12.71 -16.48
C GLY A 159 -19.38 11.79 -16.34
N LYS A 160 -19.64 10.97 -17.36
CA LYS A 160 -20.76 10.01 -17.36
C LYS A 160 -20.43 8.69 -16.66
N ASP A 161 -19.15 8.37 -16.52
CA ASP A 161 -18.65 7.11 -15.96
C ASP A 161 -18.12 7.31 -14.53
N TYR A 162 -17.61 6.23 -13.94
CA TYR A 162 -16.92 6.28 -12.64
C TYR A 162 -15.42 6.52 -12.80
N THR A 163 -14.79 7.09 -11.78
CA THR A 163 -13.33 7.29 -11.74
C THR A 163 -12.55 5.99 -11.77
N LEU A 164 -13.14 4.91 -11.26
CA LEU A 164 -12.63 3.55 -11.33
C LEU A 164 -13.23 2.79 -12.51
N ASP A 165 -12.47 1.83 -13.01
CA ASP A 165 -12.83 0.92 -14.08
C ASP A 165 -12.61 -0.51 -13.62
N TRP A 166 -13.63 -1.37 -13.75
CA TRP A 166 -13.59 -2.74 -13.25
C TRP A 166 -13.36 -3.68 -14.41
N ASN A 167 -12.27 -4.44 -14.33
CA ASN A 167 -11.99 -5.50 -15.28
C ASN A 167 -12.25 -6.84 -14.60
N SER A 168 -13.26 -7.56 -15.09
CA SER A 168 -13.66 -8.84 -14.52
C SER A 168 -12.65 -9.95 -14.81
N GLY A 169 -11.73 -9.73 -15.76
CA GLY A 169 -10.79 -10.74 -16.24
C GLY A 169 -11.47 -11.91 -16.97
N ARG A 170 -12.79 -11.83 -17.21
CA ARG A 170 -13.52 -12.86 -17.97
C ARG A 170 -13.32 -12.59 -19.46
N THR A 171 -12.74 -13.57 -20.15
CA THR A 171 -12.46 -13.53 -21.60
C THR A 171 -13.71 -13.31 -22.47
N ASP A 172 -14.90 -13.58 -21.94
CA ASP A 172 -16.17 -13.44 -22.67
C ASP A 172 -16.55 -11.97 -22.93
N GLU A 173 -16.01 -11.02 -22.17
CA GLU A 173 -16.32 -9.58 -22.30
C GLU A 173 -15.28 -8.82 -23.13
N ASN A 174 -14.04 -9.31 -23.24
CA ASN A 174 -12.97 -8.69 -24.05
C ASN A 174 -11.94 -9.74 -24.56
N PRO A 175 -11.95 -10.08 -25.86
CA PRO A 175 -11.06 -11.11 -26.46
C PRO A 175 -9.56 -10.79 -26.43
N THR A 176 -9.18 -9.55 -26.13
CA THR A 176 -7.78 -9.08 -26.12
C THR A 176 -7.11 -9.18 -24.76
N ASP A 177 -7.87 -9.41 -23.69
CA ASP A 177 -7.32 -9.48 -22.34
C ASP A 177 -7.14 -10.95 -21.95
N LYS A 178 -5.88 -11.37 -21.82
CA LYS A 178 -5.56 -12.67 -21.21
C LYS A 178 -5.79 -12.54 -19.69
N GLY A 179 -7.07 -12.64 -19.36
CA GLY A 179 -7.76 -12.59 -18.07
C GLY A 179 -6.94 -12.53 -16.78
N HIS A 180 -6.73 -11.31 -16.29
CA HIS A 180 -6.53 -11.05 -14.87
C HIS A 180 -7.49 -9.95 -14.43
N GLY A 181 -8.32 -10.25 -13.43
CA GLY A 181 -9.25 -9.30 -12.83
C GLY A 181 -8.48 -8.16 -12.16
N ASP A 182 -8.88 -6.93 -12.44
CA ASP A 182 -8.22 -5.73 -11.93
C ASP A 182 -9.22 -4.58 -11.70
N ILE A 183 -8.81 -3.58 -10.93
CA ILE A 183 -9.50 -2.31 -10.79
C ILE A 183 -8.52 -1.21 -11.21
N LEU A 184 -8.87 -0.49 -12.27
CA LEU A 184 -8.03 0.54 -12.85
C LEU A 184 -8.54 1.94 -12.48
N ILE A 185 -7.63 2.89 -12.34
CA ILE A 185 -7.98 4.32 -12.38
C ILE A 185 -8.19 4.69 -13.84
N ARG A 186 -9.41 5.11 -14.20
CA ARG A 186 -9.84 5.36 -15.58
C ARG A 186 -8.93 6.35 -16.32
N SER A 187 -8.41 7.36 -15.61
CA SER A 187 -7.57 8.39 -16.21
C SER A 187 -6.23 7.86 -16.73
N LYS A 188 -5.74 6.73 -16.18
CA LYS A 188 -4.41 6.14 -16.43
C LYS A 188 -3.27 7.18 -16.42
N ARG A 189 -3.45 8.27 -15.68
CA ARG A 189 -2.46 9.33 -15.57
C ARG A 189 -1.34 8.87 -14.66
N VAL A 190 -0.11 8.96 -15.16
CA VAL A 190 1.09 8.77 -14.35
C VAL A 190 1.14 9.87 -13.29
N ARG A 191 1.48 9.49 -12.07
CA ARG A 191 1.67 10.42 -10.96
C ARG A 191 2.86 11.32 -11.28
N SER A 192 2.68 12.62 -11.12
CA SER A 192 3.77 13.57 -11.26
C SER A 192 4.81 13.30 -10.19
N ARG A 193 6.06 13.03 -10.61
CA ARG A 193 7.22 12.89 -9.75
C ARG A 193 8.37 13.69 -10.38
N PRO A 194 9.21 14.39 -9.59
CA PRO A 194 10.42 15.02 -10.13
C PRO A 194 11.30 14.00 -10.86
N GLY A 195 11.79 14.35 -12.05
CA GLY A 195 12.65 13.47 -12.86
C GLY A 195 11.96 12.26 -13.51
N GLN A 196 10.63 12.12 -13.38
CA GLN A 196 9.88 11.04 -14.05
C GLN A 196 9.64 11.38 -15.52
N THR A 197 10.18 10.53 -16.40
CA THR A 197 10.06 10.67 -17.85
C THR A 197 9.19 9.60 -18.48
N SER A 198 9.16 8.39 -17.92
CA SER A 198 8.33 7.30 -18.44
C SER A 198 6.84 7.56 -18.24
N LYS A 199 6.07 7.27 -19.28
CA LYS A 199 4.59 7.25 -19.26
C LYS A 199 4.02 5.89 -18.88
N GLN A 200 4.87 4.87 -18.69
CA GLN A 200 4.45 3.50 -18.41
C GLN A 200 4.77 3.13 -16.95
N VAL A 201 3.91 3.59 -16.05
CA VAL A 201 4.00 3.29 -14.62
C VAL A 201 2.70 2.62 -14.16
N PRO A 202 2.55 1.28 -14.36
CA PRO A 202 1.32 0.58 -14.01
C PRO A 202 0.90 0.73 -12.55
N LEU A 203 1.86 0.88 -11.62
CA LEU A 203 1.60 1.11 -10.20
C LEU A 203 0.73 2.35 -9.92
N ASP A 204 0.68 3.32 -10.85
CA ASP A 204 -0.08 4.56 -10.66
C ASP A 204 -1.57 4.41 -10.98
N TYR A 205 -1.95 3.37 -11.74
CA TYR A 205 -3.32 3.23 -12.21
C TYR A 205 -3.89 1.81 -12.13
N SER A 206 -3.09 0.77 -11.95
CA SER A 206 -3.54 -0.62 -11.75
C SER A 206 -3.44 -1.00 -10.28
N LEU A 207 -4.59 -1.35 -9.67
CA LEU A 207 -4.64 -1.79 -8.29
C LEU A 207 -3.86 -3.10 -8.13
N HIS A 208 -3.99 -4.04 -9.07
CA HIS A 208 -3.21 -5.27 -9.08
C HIS A 208 -1.70 -5.00 -9.03
N SER A 209 -1.20 -4.17 -9.95
CA SER A 209 0.24 -3.81 -10.03
C SER A 209 0.73 -3.11 -8.76
N TYR A 210 -0.11 -2.28 -8.14
CA TYR A 210 0.23 -1.61 -6.88
C TYR A 210 0.33 -2.60 -5.72
N LEU A 211 -0.62 -3.54 -5.63
CA LEU A 211 -0.68 -4.54 -4.55
C LEU A 211 0.43 -5.59 -4.63
N GLU A 212 1.05 -5.79 -5.79
CA GLU A 212 2.22 -6.65 -5.93
C GLU A 212 3.39 -6.20 -5.06
N VAL A 213 3.59 -4.89 -4.91
CA VAL A 213 4.76 -4.30 -4.24
C VAL A 213 4.41 -3.49 -2.98
N ILE A 214 3.13 -3.47 -2.59
CA ILE A 214 2.66 -2.63 -1.48
C ILE A 214 3.32 -2.99 -0.14
N PHE A 215 3.72 -4.25 0.04
CA PHE A 215 4.41 -4.75 1.22
C PHE A 215 5.79 -5.27 0.85
N ARG A 216 6.82 -4.87 1.60
CA ARG A 216 8.19 -5.39 1.43
C ARG A 216 8.23 -6.90 1.68
N ASN A 217 7.61 -7.33 2.78
CA ASN A 217 7.53 -8.73 3.21
C ASN A 217 6.06 -9.21 3.21
N PRO A 218 5.48 -9.52 2.04
CA PRO A 218 4.07 -9.87 1.93
C PRO A 218 3.76 -11.21 2.62
N ARG A 219 2.81 -11.20 3.57
CA ARG A 219 2.29 -12.40 4.26
C ARG A 219 0.82 -12.68 3.95
N MET A 220 0.03 -11.63 3.84
CA MET A 220 -1.39 -11.68 3.50
C MET A 220 -1.60 -12.19 2.06
N LYS A 221 -2.65 -12.98 1.82
CA LYS A 221 -3.10 -13.34 0.47
C LYS A 221 -4.03 -12.24 -0.03
N ILE A 222 -3.82 -11.79 -1.26
CA ILE A 222 -4.58 -10.68 -1.83
C ILE A 222 -5.19 -11.15 -3.14
N THR A 223 -6.48 -10.86 -3.32
CA THR A 223 -7.22 -11.13 -4.55
C THR A 223 -7.95 -9.87 -5.00
N VAL A 224 -7.89 -9.54 -6.28
CA VAL A 224 -8.60 -8.43 -6.90
C VAL A 224 -9.52 -8.99 -7.97
N GLN A 225 -10.82 -8.67 -7.93
CA GLN A 225 -11.81 -9.20 -8.88
C GLN A 225 -11.74 -10.73 -9.07
N GLY A 226 -11.48 -11.47 -7.99
CA GLY A 226 -11.31 -12.93 -8.01
C GLY A 226 -9.96 -13.44 -8.50
N SER A 227 -9.10 -12.57 -9.06
CA SER A 227 -7.75 -12.92 -9.48
C SER A 227 -6.73 -12.75 -8.35
N LYS A 228 -5.88 -13.77 -8.15
CA LYS A 228 -4.85 -13.76 -7.10
C LYS A 228 -3.69 -12.85 -7.50
N VAL A 229 -3.37 -11.91 -6.62
CA VAL A 229 -2.19 -11.04 -6.79
C VAL A 229 -0.93 -11.81 -6.41
N LYS A 230 0.01 -11.93 -7.34
CA LYS A 230 1.33 -12.53 -7.09
C LYS A 230 2.26 -11.46 -6.50
N ALA A 231 2.32 -11.40 -5.16
CA ALA A 231 3.18 -10.43 -4.49
C ALA A 231 4.65 -10.59 -4.90
N ARG A 232 5.31 -9.46 -5.14
CA ARG A 232 6.68 -9.36 -5.67
C ARG A 232 7.54 -8.58 -4.67
N PRO A 233 8.24 -9.26 -3.74
CA PRO A 233 9.24 -8.62 -2.90
C PRO A 233 10.35 -8.05 -3.79
N LEU A 234 10.40 -6.72 -3.89
CA LEU A 234 11.25 -6.05 -4.89
C LEU A 234 12.72 -6.34 -4.66
N ASP A 235 13.19 -6.25 -3.42
CA ASP A 235 14.56 -6.55 -2.98
C ASP A 235 15.04 -7.95 -3.44
N LYS A 236 14.14 -8.94 -3.43
CA LYS A 236 14.42 -10.32 -3.87
C LYS A 236 14.31 -10.55 -5.38
N SER A 237 13.81 -9.57 -6.14
CA SER A 237 13.52 -9.70 -7.58
C SER A 237 14.52 -8.99 -8.50
N LEU A 238 15.58 -8.40 -7.92
CA LEU A 238 16.61 -7.68 -8.66
C LEU A 238 17.75 -8.61 -9.12
N ASN A 239 18.52 -8.13 -10.09
CA ASN A 239 19.73 -8.75 -10.61
C ASN A 239 20.93 -7.85 -10.30
N THR A 240 22.11 -8.44 -10.10
CA THR A 240 23.33 -7.71 -9.71
C THR A 240 23.11 -6.92 -8.42
N THR A 241 22.48 -7.56 -7.43
CA THR A 241 22.07 -6.87 -6.20
C THR A 241 23.27 -6.54 -5.31
N SER A 242 23.32 -5.29 -4.84
CA SER A 242 24.25 -4.80 -3.82
C SER A 242 23.47 -4.31 -2.61
N VAL A 243 23.92 -4.69 -1.42
CA VAL A 243 23.34 -4.21 -0.15
C VAL A 243 24.33 -3.25 0.49
N ILE A 244 23.89 -2.01 0.71
CA ILE A 244 24.69 -0.92 1.27
C ILE A 244 24.08 -0.52 2.62
N SER A 245 24.91 -0.45 3.64
CA SER A 245 24.53 0.05 4.95
C SER A 245 25.04 1.47 5.14
N GLY A 246 24.20 2.34 5.70
CA GLY A 246 24.52 3.72 6.02
C GLY A 246 24.14 4.07 7.45
N ASP A 247 24.60 5.23 7.89
CA ASP A 247 24.21 5.87 9.13
C ASP A 247 23.68 7.28 8.81
N ILE A 248 22.46 7.57 9.26
CA ILE A 248 21.83 8.88 9.09
C ILE A 248 21.48 9.38 10.49
N ALA A 249 22.22 10.40 10.95
CA ALA A 249 22.15 10.94 12.31
C ALA A 249 22.14 9.87 13.42
N GLY A 250 23.04 8.87 13.35
CA GLY A 250 23.17 7.81 14.35
C GLY A 250 22.15 6.67 14.20
N ARG A 251 21.39 6.64 13.11
CA ARG A 251 20.40 5.61 12.80
C ARG A 251 20.86 4.79 11.61
N THR A 252 20.94 3.48 11.78
CA THR A 252 21.34 2.56 10.73
C THR A 252 20.26 2.43 9.67
N ILE A 253 20.67 2.46 8.41
CA ILE A 253 19.79 2.20 7.27
C ILE A 253 20.43 1.16 6.36
N GLU A 254 19.60 0.31 5.78
CA GLU A 254 20.01 -0.64 4.74
C GLU A 254 19.28 -0.35 3.42
N LEU A 255 20.05 -0.21 2.36
CA LEU A 255 19.57 -0.02 1.00
C LEU A 255 19.99 -1.22 0.15
N THR A 256 19.00 -1.87 -0.46
CA THR A 256 19.22 -2.89 -1.48
C THR A 256 19.07 -2.26 -2.87
N ILE A 257 20.13 -2.28 -3.67
CA ILE A 257 20.14 -1.73 -5.04
C ILE A 257 20.35 -2.86 -6.03
N GLY A 258 19.65 -2.83 -7.16
CA GLY A 258 19.88 -3.79 -8.24
C GLY A 258 19.17 -3.42 -9.53
N MET A 259 19.43 -4.20 -10.58
CA MET A 259 18.85 -4.02 -11.91
C MET A 259 17.54 -4.79 -12.05
N SER A 260 16.54 -4.16 -12.66
CA SER A 260 15.28 -4.81 -13.07
C SER A 260 15.08 -4.72 -14.57
N LYS A 261 14.95 -5.87 -15.24
CA LYS A 261 14.66 -5.94 -16.68
C LYS A 261 13.31 -5.32 -17.03
N VAL A 262 12.29 -5.58 -16.22
CA VAL A 262 10.93 -5.07 -16.45
C VAL A 262 10.93 -3.54 -16.36
N GLU A 263 11.63 -2.98 -15.37
CA GLU A 263 11.71 -1.52 -15.23
C GLU A 263 12.65 -0.90 -16.27
N TRP A 264 13.71 -1.60 -16.70
CA TRP A 264 14.55 -1.19 -17.82
C TRP A 264 13.76 -1.02 -19.12
N GLU A 265 12.93 -2.01 -19.47
CA GLU A 265 12.07 -1.98 -20.66
C GLU A 265 11.06 -0.84 -20.59
N ARG A 266 10.51 -0.58 -19.40
CA ARG A 266 9.58 0.52 -19.13
C ARG A 266 10.25 1.89 -18.94
N THR A 267 11.57 1.98 -19.11
CA THR A 267 12.35 3.22 -18.86
C THR A 267 12.12 3.82 -17.47
N ASN A 268 11.92 2.95 -16.48
CA ASN A 268 11.70 3.32 -15.07
C ASN A 268 12.97 3.07 -14.25
N CYS A 269 13.08 3.76 -13.12
CA CYS A 269 14.13 3.54 -12.11
C CYS A 269 13.75 4.21 -10.78
N GLY A 270 14.64 4.23 -9.80
CA GLY A 270 14.46 4.98 -8.56
C GLY A 270 14.21 4.11 -7.35
N VAL A 271 14.02 4.76 -6.21
CA VAL A 271 13.99 4.14 -4.89
C VAL A 271 12.55 3.90 -4.44
N PHE A 272 12.33 2.75 -3.82
CA PHE A 272 11.10 2.35 -3.13
C PHE A 272 11.34 2.42 -1.63
N LEU A 273 10.67 3.35 -0.97
CA LEU A 273 10.80 3.59 0.46
C LEU A 273 9.62 2.96 1.20
N TYR A 274 9.93 2.07 2.12
CA TYR A 274 8.97 1.40 2.99
C TYR A 274 9.03 1.96 4.41
N TRP A 275 7.90 1.92 5.09
CA TRP A 275 7.77 2.21 6.51
C TRP A 275 6.92 1.12 7.16
N ARG A 276 7.48 0.43 8.15
CA ARG A 276 6.93 -0.74 8.81
C ARG A 276 6.50 -1.81 7.81
N GLY A 277 7.34 -2.05 6.82
CA GLY A 277 7.07 -2.97 5.71
C GLY A 277 5.98 -2.52 4.72
N ARG A 278 5.40 -1.32 4.84
CA ARG A 278 4.41 -0.75 3.90
C ARG A 278 5.07 0.31 3.01
N LEU A 279 4.88 0.20 1.69
CA LEU A 279 5.38 1.17 0.72
C LEU A 279 4.83 2.59 1.01
N ILE A 280 5.66 3.62 1.00
CA ILE A 280 5.24 5.02 1.16
C ILE A 280 5.49 5.80 -0.13
N GLU A 281 6.71 5.73 -0.65
CA GLU A 281 7.12 6.34 -1.91
C GLU A 281 7.64 5.29 -2.89
N SER A 282 7.24 5.39 -4.15
CA SER A 282 7.68 4.51 -5.23
C SER A 282 8.29 5.31 -6.38
N TYR A 283 9.33 4.75 -7.00
CA TYR A 283 10.09 5.38 -8.08
C TYR A 283 10.61 6.78 -7.70
N LYS A 284 11.07 6.95 -6.46
CA LYS A 284 11.69 8.19 -6.02
C LYS A 284 13.04 8.36 -6.73
N ARG A 285 13.17 9.42 -7.51
CA ARG A 285 14.43 9.79 -8.18
C ARG A 285 15.35 10.47 -7.18
N VAL A 286 16.61 10.05 -7.15
CA VAL A 286 17.67 10.61 -6.30
C VAL A 286 18.97 10.70 -7.10
N GLY A 287 19.89 11.56 -6.69
CA GLY A 287 21.20 11.72 -7.35
C GLY A 287 21.11 12.07 -8.83
N GLY A 288 21.99 11.49 -9.64
CA GLY A 288 22.08 11.69 -11.08
C GLY A 288 20.78 11.36 -11.85
N GLN A 289 19.91 10.53 -11.29
CA GLN A 289 18.61 10.17 -11.89
C GLN A 289 17.64 11.35 -11.99
N MET A 290 17.83 12.41 -11.19
CA MET A 290 16.97 13.60 -11.23
C MET A 290 17.23 14.48 -12.45
N HIS A 291 18.46 14.45 -12.96
CA HIS A 291 18.95 15.38 -13.98
C HIS A 291 18.95 14.78 -15.37
N ASN A 292 19.07 13.46 -15.50
CA ASN A 292 19.11 12.76 -16.78
C ASN A 292 18.14 11.57 -16.79
N ALA A 293 17.31 11.52 -17.82
CA ALA A 293 16.30 10.48 -18.03
C ALA A 293 16.88 9.07 -18.20
N ASP A 294 18.09 8.98 -18.75
CA ASP A 294 18.77 7.71 -19.04
C ASP A 294 19.69 7.26 -17.91
N THR A 295 20.13 8.19 -17.05
CA THR A 295 20.96 7.86 -15.89
C THR A 295 20.16 7.03 -14.88
N GLY A 296 20.69 5.87 -14.54
CA GLY A 296 20.07 4.93 -13.62
C GLY A 296 18.90 4.15 -14.21
N ARG A 297 18.67 4.17 -15.53
CA ARG A 297 17.58 3.40 -16.17
C ARG A 297 17.62 1.94 -15.70
N GLY A 298 16.46 1.40 -15.29
CA GLY A 298 16.32 0.04 -14.79
C GLY A 298 16.91 -0.24 -13.40
N VAL A 299 17.63 0.71 -12.79
CA VAL A 299 18.13 0.58 -11.42
C VAL A 299 17.00 0.84 -10.43
N ILE A 300 16.82 -0.07 -9.49
CA ILE A 300 15.82 0.02 -8.43
C ILE A 300 16.52 -0.07 -7.09
N GLY A 301 16.24 0.91 -6.22
CA GLY A 301 16.62 0.88 -4.81
C GLY A 301 15.43 0.47 -3.94
N VAL A 302 15.67 -0.28 -2.88
CA VAL A 302 14.64 -0.71 -1.92
C VAL A 302 15.20 -0.51 -0.50
N ALA A 303 14.51 0.29 0.31
CA ALA A 303 14.88 0.53 1.70
C ALA A 303 13.65 0.56 2.61
N ASP A 304 13.78 0.01 3.83
CA ASP A 304 12.81 0.24 4.90
C ASP A 304 13.40 1.28 5.86
N ILE A 305 12.76 2.44 5.93
CA ILE A 305 13.29 3.62 6.64
C ILE A 305 12.59 3.84 7.98
N THR A 306 11.98 2.80 8.55
CA THR A 306 11.29 2.87 9.84
C THR A 306 12.17 3.42 10.95
N GLU A 307 13.40 2.92 11.06
CA GLU A 307 14.35 3.36 12.10
C GLU A 307 14.74 4.82 11.92
N VAL A 308 14.88 5.27 10.67
CA VAL A 308 15.20 6.67 10.36
C VAL A 308 14.03 7.59 10.65
N VAL A 309 12.80 7.20 10.32
CA VAL A 309 11.62 8.10 10.32
C VAL A 309 10.83 8.12 11.63
N ASP A 310 10.90 7.05 12.42
CA ASP A 310 10.24 7.00 13.73
C ASP A 310 11.16 7.64 14.80
N ASP A 311 10.60 8.51 15.61
CA ASP A 311 11.28 9.19 16.70
C ASP A 311 11.27 8.36 18.00
N GLU A 312 12.18 8.65 18.93
CA GLU A 312 12.27 7.98 20.24
C GLU A 312 11.01 8.23 21.09
N ASP A 313 10.40 9.41 20.95
CA ASP A 313 9.09 9.76 21.54
C ASP A 313 7.90 9.10 20.82
N GLY A 314 8.20 8.19 19.90
CA GLY A 314 7.26 7.46 19.10
C GLY A 314 6.61 8.29 18.01
N ASN A 315 6.99 9.56 17.77
CA ASN A 315 6.50 10.34 16.62
C ASN A 315 7.01 9.76 15.29
N SER A 316 6.41 10.14 14.17
CA SER A 316 6.80 9.62 12.86
C SER A 316 6.59 10.72 11.83
N TRP A 317 7.58 10.93 10.96
CA TRP A 317 7.50 11.94 9.90
C TRP A 317 6.71 11.46 8.67
N VAL A 318 5.96 10.35 8.77
CA VAL A 318 5.04 9.90 7.71
C VAL A 318 3.80 10.78 7.65
N LEU A 319 3.44 11.26 6.46
CA LEU A 319 2.23 12.05 6.25
C LEU A 319 0.96 11.22 6.55
N ASN A 320 -0.12 11.89 6.96
CA ASN A 320 -1.41 11.23 7.25
C ASN A 320 -1.98 10.40 6.08
N SER A 321 -1.65 10.77 4.84
CA SER A 321 -2.02 10.03 3.63
C SER A 321 -1.23 8.73 3.43
N LYS A 322 -0.08 8.58 4.11
CA LYS A 322 0.91 7.50 3.89
C LYS A 322 1.37 7.40 2.43
N GLN A 323 1.57 8.55 1.79
CA GLN A 323 2.03 8.66 0.40
C GLN A 323 3.27 9.55 0.27
N GLY A 324 3.91 9.90 1.39
CA GLY A 324 5.12 10.71 1.45
C GLY A 324 5.53 10.97 2.89
N PHE A 325 6.66 11.63 3.04
CA PHE A 325 7.25 12.03 4.31
C PHE A 325 7.18 13.55 4.49
N GLN A 326 7.27 14.00 5.73
CA GLN A 326 7.41 15.41 6.06
C GLN A 326 8.81 15.87 5.66
N ASP A 327 8.87 17.03 5.01
CA ASP A 327 10.12 17.68 4.66
C ASP A 327 10.84 18.14 5.93
N CYS A 328 12.03 17.59 6.16
CA CYS A 328 12.86 17.83 7.35
C CYS A 328 14.33 17.51 7.03
N GLU A 329 15.23 18.02 7.86
CA GLU A 329 16.69 17.83 7.73
C GLU A 329 17.07 16.35 7.61
N MET A 330 16.54 15.50 8.50
CA MET A 330 16.71 14.05 8.47
C MET A 330 16.31 13.40 7.13
N TYR A 331 15.23 13.89 6.52
CA TYR A 331 14.77 13.36 5.24
C TYR A 331 15.63 13.86 4.08
N ALA A 332 16.13 15.09 4.15
CA ALA A 332 17.07 15.63 3.16
C ALA A 332 18.42 14.89 3.19
N GLU A 333 18.96 14.61 4.39
CA GLU A 333 20.17 13.80 4.55
C GLU A 333 19.99 12.38 4.00
N LEU A 334 18.82 11.78 4.23
CA LEU A 334 18.46 10.50 3.63
C LEU A 334 18.43 10.58 2.09
N GLU A 335 17.83 11.62 1.52
CA GLU A 335 17.79 11.79 0.06
C GLU A 335 19.18 11.95 -0.55
N GLU A 336 20.07 12.70 0.11
CA GLU A 336 21.47 12.87 -0.29
C GLU A 336 22.22 11.54 -0.24
N TRP A 337 22.13 10.81 0.88
CA TRP A 337 22.78 9.50 1.04
C TRP A 337 22.28 8.46 0.02
N LEU A 338 20.96 8.43 -0.22
CA LEU A 338 20.37 7.58 -1.26
C LEU A 338 20.90 7.97 -2.64
N GLY A 339 21.03 9.27 -2.92
CA GLY A 339 21.58 9.78 -4.18
C GLY A 339 22.99 9.29 -4.43
N SER A 340 23.91 9.55 -3.48
CA SER A 340 25.31 9.12 -3.58
C SER A 340 25.44 7.61 -3.73
N SER A 341 24.67 6.84 -2.96
CA SER A 341 24.70 5.37 -3.01
C SER A 341 24.22 4.82 -4.37
N MET A 342 23.18 5.43 -4.95
CA MET A 342 22.65 5.03 -6.26
C MET A 342 23.58 5.41 -7.40
N ASP A 343 24.24 6.56 -7.31
CA ASP A 343 25.22 7.02 -8.29
C ASP A 343 26.50 6.15 -8.26
N GLU A 344 27.02 5.82 -7.08
CA GLU A 344 28.16 4.90 -6.92
C GLU A 344 27.87 3.51 -7.49
N TYR A 345 26.67 2.97 -7.21
CA TYR A 345 26.24 1.70 -7.79
C TYR A 345 26.15 1.78 -9.32
N TRP A 346 25.61 2.89 -9.86
CA TRP A 346 25.50 3.09 -11.29
C TRP A 346 26.88 3.15 -11.93
N GLU A 347 27.81 3.97 -11.45
CA GLU A 347 29.17 4.08 -11.99
C GLU A 347 29.91 2.74 -11.98
N THR A 348 29.78 1.97 -10.91
CA THR A 348 30.44 0.65 -10.79
C THR A 348 29.87 -0.38 -11.78
N ASN A 349 28.58 -0.31 -12.07
CA ASN A 349 27.88 -1.35 -12.80
C ASN A 349 27.54 -0.96 -14.25
N PHE A 350 27.57 0.32 -14.61
CA PHE A 350 27.15 0.85 -15.91
C PHE A 350 28.04 0.38 -17.07
N ASP A 351 29.37 0.40 -16.88
CA ASP A 351 30.32 -0.06 -17.91
C ASP A 351 30.21 -1.57 -18.20
N ASN A 352 29.65 -2.36 -17.27
CA ASN A 352 29.37 -3.79 -17.50
C ASN A 352 28.07 -4.02 -18.28
N VAL A 353 27.20 -3.01 -18.39
CA VAL A 353 25.89 -3.08 -19.07
C VAL A 353 26.01 -2.71 -20.55
N GLU A 354 26.95 -1.84 -20.90
CA GLU A 354 27.30 -1.54 -22.29
C GLU A 354 28.34 -2.54 -22.84
N LEU A 355 27.89 -3.73 -23.26
CA LEU A 355 28.49 -4.53 -24.36
C LEU A 355 27.76 -5.88 -24.54
N GLY A 356 26.69 -5.86 -25.35
CA GLY A 356 26.21 -7.02 -26.12
C GLY A 356 25.48 -8.13 -25.35
N LYS A 357 24.16 -8.26 -25.61
CA LYS A 357 23.26 -9.37 -25.20
C LYS A 357 22.57 -9.25 -23.82
N ALA A 358 21.93 -8.12 -23.53
CA ALA A 358 20.94 -8.04 -22.44
C ALA A 358 19.71 -8.98 -22.62
N ALA A 359 19.52 -9.56 -23.81
CA ALA A 359 18.42 -10.49 -24.07
C ALA A 359 18.53 -11.83 -23.32
N GLY A 360 19.72 -12.20 -22.80
CA GLY A 360 19.98 -13.57 -22.32
C GLY A 360 20.38 -13.76 -20.84
N ARG A 361 20.58 -12.71 -20.03
CA ARG A 361 21.12 -12.83 -18.65
C ARG A 361 20.52 -11.86 -17.62
N CYS A 362 19.20 -11.68 -17.59
CA CYS A 362 18.55 -10.93 -16.50
C CYS A 362 17.48 -11.79 -15.85
N LYS A 363 17.91 -12.89 -15.23
CA LYS A 363 17.12 -13.54 -14.17
C LYS A 363 17.48 -12.87 -12.84
N PRO A 364 16.55 -12.80 -11.87
CA PRO A 364 16.89 -12.33 -10.53
C PRO A 364 18.05 -13.18 -9.96
N ASP A 365 18.85 -12.59 -9.05
CA ASP A 365 20.01 -13.30 -8.47
C ASP A 365 19.59 -14.62 -7.83
N HIS A 366 18.39 -14.65 -7.26
CA HIS A 366 17.75 -15.83 -6.70
C HIS A 366 16.28 -15.84 -7.11
N GLU A 367 15.75 -17.01 -7.49
CA GLU A 367 14.31 -17.17 -7.66
C GLU A 367 13.67 -17.51 -6.30
N TRP A 368 12.65 -16.76 -5.91
CA TRP A 368 11.98 -16.94 -4.63
C TRP A 368 10.52 -17.35 -4.81
N VAL A 369 10.06 -18.29 -3.99
CA VAL A 369 8.66 -18.73 -3.96
C VAL A 369 8.07 -18.61 -2.55
N GLN A 370 6.80 -18.23 -2.47
CA GLN A 370 6.06 -18.19 -1.21
C GLN A 370 5.26 -19.48 -1.00
N CYS A 371 5.43 -20.12 0.16
CA CYS A 371 4.60 -21.26 0.56
C CYS A 371 3.13 -20.85 0.79
N TYR A 372 2.20 -21.59 0.19
CA TYR A 372 0.77 -21.34 0.32
C TYR A 372 0.23 -21.58 1.74
N GLY A 373 0.80 -22.56 2.44
CA GLY A 373 0.42 -22.92 3.82
C GLY A 373 1.04 -22.00 4.87
N CYS A 374 2.37 -22.00 5.01
CA CYS A 374 3.05 -21.27 6.09
C CYS A 374 3.44 -19.82 5.76
N ARG A 375 3.22 -19.37 4.52
CA ARG A 375 3.48 -18.00 4.06
C ARG A 375 4.95 -17.54 4.13
N LYS A 376 5.88 -18.45 4.40
CA LYS A 376 7.34 -18.23 4.36
C LYS A 376 7.88 -18.23 2.92
N TRP A 377 8.89 -17.41 2.67
CA TRP A 377 9.61 -17.38 1.40
C TRP A 377 10.76 -18.40 1.38
N ARG A 378 10.98 -19.01 0.22
CA ARG A 378 12.03 -20.03 -0.02
C ARG A 378 12.78 -19.70 -1.28
N VAL A 379 14.10 -19.88 -1.25
CA VAL A 379 14.94 -19.83 -2.45
C VAL A 379 14.75 -21.11 -3.25
N LEU A 380 14.49 -20.99 -4.54
CA LEU A 380 14.47 -22.11 -5.48
C LEU A 380 15.91 -22.46 -5.88
N THR A 381 16.22 -23.76 -5.93
CA THR A 381 17.50 -24.24 -6.42
C THR A 381 17.64 -24.00 -7.92
N ALA A 382 18.87 -23.80 -8.40
CA ALA A 382 19.17 -23.55 -9.82
C ALA A 382 18.49 -24.57 -10.75
N GLY A 383 17.70 -24.08 -11.72
CA GLY A 383 17.02 -24.88 -12.74
C GLY A 383 15.49 -24.98 -12.60
N PHE A 384 14.91 -24.47 -11.50
CA PHE A 384 13.46 -24.31 -11.36
C PHE A 384 13.06 -22.87 -11.66
N ASP A 385 11.95 -22.70 -12.39
CA ASP A 385 11.36 -21.38 -12.66
C ASP A 385 10.10 -21.18 -11.83
N THR A 386 9.91 -20.01 -11.23
CA THR A 386 8.63 -19.62 -10.59
C THR A 386 7.41 -19.80 -11.51
N GLU A 387 7.57 -19.64 -12.82
CA GLU A 387 6.49 -19.84 -13.81
C GLU A 387 6.12 -21.32 -14.00
N SER A 388 7.03 -22.24 -13.69
CA SER A 388 6.82 -23.69 -13.82
C SER A 388 6.13 -24.31 -12.59
N LEU A 389 6.02 -23.56 -11.50
CA LEU A 389 5.44 -24.03 -10.24
C LEU A 389 3.92 -23.85 -10.22
N PRO A 390 3.20 -24.74 -9.52
CA PRO A 390 1.76 -24.60 -9.34
C PRO A 390 1.42 -23.35 -8.52
N ASP A 391 0.26 -22.74 -8.79
CA ASP A 391 -0.22 -21.55 -8.08
C ASP A 391 -0.36 -21.78 -6.56
N GLN A 392 -0.57 -23.02 -6.13
CA GLN A 392 -0.57 -23.47 -4.75
C GLN A 392 0.66 -24.34 -4.47
N TRP A 393 1.81 -23.69 -4.30
CA TRP A 393 3.05 -24.37 -3.94
C TRP A 393 3.21 -24.47 -2.41
N PHE A 394 3.65 -25.62 -1.91
CA PHE A 394 3.87 -25.88 -0.49
C PHE A 394 5.33 -26.26 -0.23
N CYS A 395 5.86 -26.00 0.98
CA CYS A 395 7.24 -26.34 1.33
C CYS A 395 7.59 -27.83 1.09
N LEU A 396 6.62 -28.73 1.27
CA LEU A 396 6.81 -30.16 1.05
C LEU A 396 7.00 -30.56 -0.43
N MET A 397 6.75 -29.64 -1.36
CA MET A 397 6.84 -29.88 -2.79
C MET A 397 8.26 -29.60 -3.32
N PRO A 398 8.63 -30.23 -4.45
CA PRO A 398 9.84 -29.85 -5.17
C PRO A 398 9.82 -28.38 -5.58
N PRO A 399 10.97 -27.68 -5.60
CA PRO A 399 12.31 -28.19 -5.29
C PRO A 399 12.70 -28.19 -3.80
N PHE A 400 11.92 -27.57 -2.91
CA PHE A 400 12.32 -27.40 -1.51
C PHE A 400 12.23 -28.71 -0.70
N ASN A 401 11.17 -29.52 -0.90
CA ASN A 401 10.96 -30.81 -0.22
C ASN A 401 11.16 -30.77 1.32
N GLY A 402 10.81 -29.64 1.94
CA GLY A 402 11.08 -29.36 3.35
C GLY A 402 9.82 -29.16 4.20
N LYS A 403 9.99 -29.01 5.52
CA LYS A 403 8.89 -28.79 6.45
C LYS A 403 8.63 -27.30 6.68
N CYS A 404 7.36 -26.94 6.93
CA CYS A 404 6.94 -25.57 7.24
C CYS A 404 7.56 -25.01 8.55
N THR A 405 8.06 -25.88 9.42
CA THR A 405 8.74 -25.54 10.67
C THR A 405 10.13 -24.93 10.47
N ILE A 406 10.75 -25.14 9.30
CA ILE A 406 12.07 -24.59 9.00
C ILE A 406 11.97 -23.05 8.98
N PRO A 407 12.87 -22.31 9.67
CA PRO A 407 12.91 -20.84 9.62
C PRO A 407 13.03 -20.30 8.20
N GLU A 408 12.54 -19.08 7.97
CA GLU A 408 12.65 -18.43 6.66
C GLU A 408 14.09 -18.03 6.37
N GLN A 409 14.52 -18.22 5.11
CA GLN A 409 15.86 -17.82 4.67
C GLN A 409 15.90 -16.29 4.53
N GLN A 410 16.97 -15.67 5.03
CA GLN A 410 17.27 -14.26 4.82
C GLN A 410 18.22 -14.11 3.62
N MET A 411 18.21 -12.94 2.96
CA MET A 411 19.21 -12.64 1.95
C MET A 411 20.57 -12.54 2.63
N GLY A 412 21.59 -13.19 2.07
CA GLY A 412 22.94 -13.10 2.62
C GLY A 412 23.49 -11.68 2.41
N HIS A 413 23.94 -11.04 3.49
CA HIS A 413 24.67 -9.78 3.39
C HIS A 413 26.01 -10.03 2.69
N GLY A 414 26.23 -9.37 1.56
CA GLY A 414 27.54 -9.19 0.94
C GLY A 414 28.28 -10.46 0.54
N THR A 415 28.08 -10.93 -0.69
CA THR A 415 29.17 -11.59 -1.42
C THR A 415 29.08 -11.18 -2.88
N ILE A 416 30.04 -10.36 -3.31
CA ILE A 416 30.31 -10.15 -4.74
C ILE A 416 30.70 -11.53 -5.28
N THR A 417 29.79 -12.20 -5.98
CA THR A 417 30.13 -13.39 -6.77
C THR A 417 30.98 -12.91 -7.95
N ILE A 418 32.30 -12.80 -7.72
CA ILE A 418 33.26 -12.80 -8.82
C ILE A 418 33.09 -14.16 -9.48
N GLY A 419 32.48 -14.18 -10.66
CA GLY A 419 32.24 -15.41 -11.40
C GLY A 419 33.53 -16.21 -11.51
N GLU A 420 33.52 -17.43 -10.99
CA GLU A 420 34.61 -18.39 -11.18
C GLU A 420 34.89 -18.50 -12.67
N LYS A 421 36.08 -18.02 -13.07
CA LYS A 421 36.62 -18.26 -14.41
C LYS A 421 36.67 -19.76 -14.60
N ARG A 422 35.84 -20.26 -15.52
CA ARG A 422 35.89 -21.63 -16.01
C ARG A 422 37.32 -21.94 -16.47
N SER A 423 37.97 -22.86 -15.77
CA SER A 423 39.18 -23.53 -16.22
C SER A 423 38.85 -24.39 -17.44
N GLY A 424 39.20 -23.87 -18.62
CA GLY A 424 39.22 -24.62 -19.86
C GLY A 424 40.62 -24.49 -20.47
N ASN A 425 41.43 -25.52 -20.27
CA ASN A 425 42.80 -25.57 -20.75
C ASN A 425 42.83 -26.02 -22.22
N VAL A 426 43.96 -25.72 -22.87
CA VAL A 426 44.45 -26.20 -24.18
C VAL A 426 44.06 -25.38 -25.42
N GLY A 427 45.09 -24.69 -25.94
CA GLY A 427 45.14 -24.17 -27.30
C GLY A 427 46.41 -23.37 -27.57
N ARG A 428 47.55 -24.07 -27.69
CA ARG A 428 48.84 -23.51 -28.18
C ARG A 428 48.60 -22.63 -29.41
N ASN A 429 49.14 -21.41 -29.40
CA ASN A 429 50.07 -20.99 -30.45
C ASN A 429 50.91 -19.79 -30.01
N ARG A 430 52.19 -19.93 -30.32
CA ARG A 430 53.31 -19.06 -29.97
C ARG A 430 53.66 -18.28 -31.23
N THR A 431 53.61 -16.97 -31.18
CA THR A 431 54.40 -16.12 -32.07
C THR A 431 54.76 -14.82 -31.36
N GLN A 432 56.06 -14.67 -31.14
CA GLN A 432 56.73 -13.45 -30.71
C GLN A 432 56.48 -12.33 -31.72
N ARG A 433 56.40 -11.09 -31.22
CA ARG A 433 57.15 -9.94 -31.76
C ARG A 433 57.27 -8.85 -30.70
N GLU A 434 58.48 -8.31 -30.65
CA GLU A 434 59.06 -7.44 -29.63
C GLU A 434 58.71 -5.96 -29.83
N ALA A 435 58.94 -5.19 -28.75
CA ALA A 435 59.38 -3.79 -28.70
C ALA A 435 58.35 -2.73 -29.17
N THR A 436 58.19 -1.56 -28.55
CA THR A 436 59.15 -0.63 -27.93
C THR A 436 58.43 0.34 -26.99
N ALA A 437 59.11 0.78 -25.94
CA ALA A 437 58.79 1.97 -25.17
C ALA A 437 58.89 3.26 -26.00
N LYS A 438 58.11 4.29 -25.64
CA LYS A 438 58.51 5.71 -25.72
C LYS A 438 57.64 6.56 -24.81
N VAL A 439 58.33 7.18 -23.85
CA VAL A 439 57.97 8.38 -23.10
C VAL A 439 58.05 9.56 -24.07
N ASP A 440 57.15 10.54 -23.95
CA ASP A 440 57.53 11.94 -24.10
C ASP A 440 56.60 12.88 -23.32
N THR A 441 57.26 13.83 -22.69
CA THR A 441 56.80 14.86 -21.76
C THR A 441 56.51 16.20 -22.44
N ASN A 442 55.82 17.08 -21.69
CA ASN A 442 55.97 18.54 -21.61
C ASN A 442 55.19 19.48 -22.57
N LYS A 443 54.26 20.27 -22.00
CA LYS A 443 54.36 21.73 -21.66
C LYS A 443 52.95 22.32 -21.45
N ILE A 444 52.60 22.80 -20.25
CA ILE A 444 52.82 24.15 -19.68
C ILE A 444 52.10 25.27 -20.45
N GLY A 445 51.22 25.96 -19.72
CA GLY A 445 50.66 27.28 -20.05
C GLY A 445 49.83 27.81 -18.89
N ASN A 446 50.49 28.50 -17.95
CA ASN A 446 49.92 29.29 -16.85
C ASN A 446 49.03 30.43 -17.38
N ASN A 447 48.02 30.82 -16.58
CA ASN A 447 47.90 32.21 -16.14
C ASN A 447 46.99 32.35 -14.91
N GLU A 448 47.38 33.27 -14.05
CA GLU A 448 46.99 33.51 -12.67
C GLU A 448 46.48 34.97 -12.54
N PHE A 449 45.78 35.27 -11.44
CA PHE A 449 45.35 36.61 -10.94
C PHE A 449 44.16 37.31 -11.66
N SER A 450 43.23 38.00 -10.99
CA SER A 450 43.27 38.74 -9.72
C SER A 450 41.88 38.92 -9.05
N GLN A 451 41.93 39.24 -7.75
CA GLN A 451 40.85 39.69 -6.85
C GLN A 451 40.26 41.07 -7.25
N ASP A 452 39.03 41.37 -6.82
CA ASP A 452 38.73 42.58 -6.03
C ASP A 452 37.31 42.57 -5.39
N GLU A 453 37.22 43.24 -4.24
CA GLU A 453 36.09 43.37 -3.31
C GLU A 453 35.07 44.46 -3.65
N ASP A 454 33.91 44.41 -2.95
CA ASP A 454 33.12 45.50 -2.31
C ASP A 454 31.60 45.27 -2.49
N VAL A 455 30.68 45.13 -1.52
CA VAL A 455 30.39 45.73 -0.18
C VAL A 455 28.95 46.29 -0.19
N LYS A 456 28.16 45.90 0.83
CA LYS A 456 26.94 46.53 1.43
C LYS A 456 25.64 46.66 0.63
N ASN A 457 24.56 46.06 1.15
CA ASN A 457 23.63 46.79 2.03
C ASN A 457 22.55 45.91 2.70
N VAL A 458 22.47 46.05 4.02
CA VAL A 458 21.40 45.58 4.91
C VAL A 458 20.33 46.68 4.98
N LYS A 459 19.04 46.32 5.00
CA LYS A 459 17.98 47.14 5.63
C LYS A 459 16.87 46.27 6.20
N LEU A 460 16.68 46.41 7.51
CA LEU A 460 15.62 45.84 8.34
C LEU A 460 14.25 46.53 8.11
N ILE A 461 13.20 45.70 8.18
CA ILE A 461 11.82 45.80 8.74
C ILE A 461 11.24 47.19 9.12
N PRO A 462 9.90 47.38 9.04
CA PRO A 462 9.09 47.08 10.22
C PRO A 462 7.72 46.43 9.96
N THR A 463 7.34 45.63 10.97
CA THR A 463 6.05 45.01 11.28
C THR A 463 4.97 46.06 11.54
N ILE A 464 3.73 45.84 11.06
CA ILE A 464 2.53 46.54 11.57
C ILE A 464 1.47 45.53 11.99
N VAL A 465 1.13 45.64 13.27
CA VAL A 465 0.00 45.06 14.00
C VAL A 465 -1.29 45.76 13.60
N ASN A 466 -2.41 45.04 13.44
CA ASN A 466 -3.70 45.61 13.86
C ASN A 466 -4.77 44.61 14.30
N LYS A 467 -5.57 45.12 15.25
CA LYS A 467 -6.45 44.48 16.23
C LYS A 467 -7.77 43.89 15.69
N ARG A 468 -8.26 42.93 16.47
CA ARG A 468 -9.66 42.48 16.63
C ARG A 468 -10.68 43.63 16.70
N LYS A 469 -11.90 43.37 16.20
CA LYS A 469 -13.15 43.89 16.78
C LYS A 469 -14.25 42.83 16.77
N ASN A 470 -14.76 42.54 17.98
CA ASN A 470 -16.04 41.89 18.25
C ASN A 470 -17.19 42.85 17.96
N THR A 471 -18.32 42.33 17.52
CA THR A 471 -19.64 42.96 17.69
C THR A 471 -20.64 41.90 18.13
N SER A 472 -21.37 42.26 19.18
CA SER A 472 -22.39 41.53 19.91
C SER A 472 -23.81 41.86 19.42
N ASN A 473 -24.79 41.15 20.01
CA ASN A 473 -26.26 41.35 20.02
C ASN A 473 -27.00 40.54 18.94
N GLY A 474 -28.11 39.84 19.20
CA GLY A 474 -28.89 39.62 20.42
C GLY A 474 -30.13 38.77 20.09
N THR A 475 -30.53 37.93 21.05
CA THR A 475 -31.89 37.45 21.41
C THR A 475 -33.00 37.34 20.34
N ASN A 476 -33.60 36.14 20.21
CA ASN A 476 -34.99 35.90 20.64
C ASN A 476 -35.34 34.40 20.67
N SER A 477 -35.95 34.02 21.79
CA SER A 477 -36.64 32.78 22.15
C SER A 477 -38.00 32.62 21.47
N ILE A 478 -38.49 31.39 21.29
CA ILE A 478 -39.90 30.96 21.45
C ILE A 478 -39.93 29.44 21.63
N GLU A 479 -40.64 29.01 22.67
CA GLU A 479 -41.00 27.64 23.04
C GLU A 479 -42.07 27.03 22.10
N GLY A 480 -42.15 25.70 22.06
CA GLY A 480 -43.27 24.98 21.46
C GLY A 480 -43.22 23.47 21.75
N GLN A 481 -43.83 23.07 22.85
CA GLN A 481 -44.13 21.67 23.21
C GLN A 481 -45.08 21.03 22.19
N GLN A 482 -44.89 19.74 21.87
CA GLN A 482 -45.98 18.75 21.91
C GLN A 482 -45.47 17.31 21.78
N SER A 483 -45.77 16.54 22.82
CA SER A 483 -45.82 15.08 22.90
C SER A 483 -46.85 14.47 21.94
N PHE A 484 -46.65 13.24 21.45
CA PHE A 484 -47.69 12.18 21.49
C PHE A 484 -47.15 10.79 21.05
N LEU A 485 -47.35 9.85 21.99
CA LEU A 485 -47.71 8.41 21.89
C LEU A 485 -46.90 7.39 21.06
N LEU A 486 -46.38 6.44 21.85
CA LEU A 486 -46.01 5.06 21.55
C LEU A 486 -47.03 4.29 20.68
N GLY A 487 -46.49 3.47 19.79
CA GLY A 487 -47.17 2.33 19.17
C GLY A 487 -46.15 1.24 18.83
N THR A 488 -45.91 0.33 19.77
CA THR A 488 -45.07 -0.87 19.64
C THR A 488 -45.81 -2.01 18.94
N VAL A 489 -45.19 -2.64 17.93
CA VAL A 489 -45.51 -3.99 17.46
C VAL A 489 -44.19 -4.70 17.11
N PRO A 490 -43.79 -5.80 17.79
CA PRO A 490 -42.57 -6.53 17.48
C PRO A 490 -42.81 -7.75 16.57
N GLY A 491 -41.79 -8.11 15.78
CA GLY A 491 -41.53 -9.50 15.40
C GLY A 491 -41.67 -9.87 13.93
N VAL A 492 -40.57 -9.81 13.16
CA VAL A 492 -40.32 -10.69 11.98
C VAL A 492 -38.81 -10.85 11.80
N LEU A 493 -38.13 -11.63 12.64
CA LEU A 493 -36.76 -12.08 12.35
C LEU A 493 -36.40 -13.46 12.89
N GLN A 494 -37.39 -14.35 13.04
CA GLN A 494 -37.19 -15.63 13.73
C GLN A 494 -37.48 -16.87 12.88
N GLN A 495 -37.46 -16.76 11.54
CA GLN A 495 -37.95 -17.87 10.71
C GLN A 495 -37.16 -18.10 9.42
N LEU A 496 -35.83 -18.27 9.54
CA LEU A 496 -35.02 -18.76 8.41
C LEU A 496 -34.09 -19.95 8.74
N ASP A 497 -34.12 -20.49 9.97
CA ASP A 497 -33.29 -21.65 10.35
C ASP A 497 -34.06 -22.99 10.31
N HIS A 498 -35.18 -23.09 9.57
CA HIS A 498 -35.96 -24.34 9.53
C HIS A 498 -36.17 -25.02 8.17
N ASP A 499 -35.63 -24.49 7.06
CA ASP A 499 -35.81 -25.12 5.74
C ASP A 499 -34.49 -25.52 5.06
N ARG A 500 -33.60 -26.21 5.79
CA ARG A 500 -32.45 -26.91 5.19
C ARG A 500 -32.17 -28.31 5.76
N SER A 501 -33.19 -28.97 6.30
CA SER A 501 -33.12 -30.40 6.58
C SER A 501 -34.36 -31.11 6.04
N ALA A 502 -34.36 -31.35 4.72
CA ALA A 502 -35.12 -32.38 4.04
C ALA A 502 -34.40 -32.78 2.75
#